data_AF-A0A3N5GRN8-F1
#
_entry.id   AF-A0A3N5GRN8-F1
#
_cell.length_a   1.000
_cell.length_b   1.000
_cell.length_c   1.000
_cell.angle_alpha   90.00
_cell.angle_beta   90.00
_cell.angle_gamma   90.00
#
_symmetry.space_group_name_H-M   'P 1'
#
loop_
_entity.id
_entity.type
_entity.pdbx_description
1 polymer ?
#
loop_
_entity_poly.entity_id
_entity_poly.type
_entity_poly.pdbx_seq_one_letter_code
_entity_poly.pdbx_strand_id
1 'polypeptide(L)'
;MTRRVMTAPVVLMVLIAILSLAPVTIADQHAGASKATWTPARTPDGQPDLQGYWTNDAYTPVERSPELGEKEFFTEAEAAAYFKKRQDQLHGQSKENIHYDDAIWQGENYLKQANLRTSLINDPRDGRIPPLTPAAEKREAARADARRSGPSDSAQSRSLAERCISWGNVGPPMVPPTYNANLQILQTREFVVIRHEMMHDVRIIPLDGRPHLGNKLQQLAGD
;
A
#
# COMPACT_ATOMS: atom_id res chain seq x y z
N MET A 1 -73.09 -10.33 -21.72
CA MET A 1 -71.89 -10.37 -22.59
C MET A 1 -71.01 -11.51 -22.12
N THR A 2 -71.17 -12.64 -22.79
CA THR A 2 -70.69 -13.98 -22.46
C THR A 2 -69.30 -14.20 -23.04
N ARG A 3 -68.29 -14.41 -22.17
CA ARG A 3 -66.96 -14.89 -22.57
C ARG A 3 -67.06 -16.37 -22.93
N ARG A 4 -66.82 -16.72 -24.20
CA ARG A 4 -66.71 -18.11 -24.64
C ARG A 4 -65.27 -18.60 -24.51
N VAL A 5 -65.16 -19.70 -23.79
CA VAL A 5 -64.00 -20.54 -23.53
C VAL A 5 -63.70 -21.39 -24.76
N MET A 6 -62.43 -21.57 -25.11
CA MET A 6 -61.98 -22.66 -26.01
C MET A 6 -61.13 -23.64 -25.20
N THR A 7 -61.62 -24.88 -25.13
CA THR A 7 -60.97 -26.04 -24.53
C THR A 7 -60.29 -26.90 -25.61
N ALA A 8 -59.03 -27.27 -25.36
CA ALA A 8 -58.33 -28.52 -25.73
C ALA A 8 -58.05 -28.81 -27.25
N PRO A 9 -57.01 -29.60 -27.61
CA PRO A 9 -56.26 -30.56 -26.78
C PRO A 9 -54.73 -30.42 -26.77
N VAL A 10 -54.20 -30.50 -25.54
CA VAL A 10 -52.96 -31.20 -25.22
C VAL A 10 -53.14 -32.67 -25.66
N VAL A 11 -52.21 -33.20 -26.44
CA VAL A 11 -51.87 -34.64 -26.70
C VAL A 11 -51.24 -34.70 -28.09
N LEU A 12 -49.98 -34.28 -28.23
CA LEU A 12 -49.06 -34.81 -29.26
C LEU A 12 -47.57 -34.48 -29.06
N MET A 13 -47.19 -33.54 -28.18
CA MET A 13 -45.76 -33.24 -27.92
C MET A 13 -45.24 -33.82 -26.59
N VAL A 14 -45.61 -35.06 -26.25
CA VAL A 14 -45.01 -35.81 -25.12
C VAL A 14 -44.16 -36.99 -25.62
N LEU A 15 -43.97 -37.13 -26.94
CA LEU A 15 -43.36 -38.33 -27.55
C LEU A 15 -42.27 -38.03 -28.59
N ILE A 16 -41.48 -36.96 -28.39
CA ILE A 16 -40.18 -36.81 -29.05
C ILE A 16 -39.13 -36.52 -27.95
N ALA A 17 -38.57 -37.63 -27.45
CA ALA A 17 -37.15 -37.80 -27.09
C ALA A 17 -36.53 -36.66 -26.23
N ILE A 18 -36.40 -36.74 -24.90
CA ILE A 18 -35.76 -37.77 -24.05
C ILE A 18 -34.40 -38.31 -24.58
N LEU A 19 -33.86 -37.79 -25.69
CA LEU A 19 -32.57 -38.25 -26.23
C LEU A 19 -31.62 -37.08 -26.54
N SER A 20 -31.16 -36.39 -25.50
CA SER A 20 -29.92 -35.56 -25.52
C SER A 20 -29.59 -35.00 -24.13
N LEU A 21 -29.47 -35.87 -23.13
CA LEU A 21 -28.69 -35.55 -21.92
C LEU A 21 -27.22 -35.85 -22.22
N ALA A 22 -26.60 -35.01 -23.06
CA ALA A 22 -25.16 -34.88 -23.03
C ALA A 22 -24.78 -34.16 -21.72
N PRO A 23 -23.74 -34.59 -20.99
CA PRO A 23 -23.24 -33.81 -19.87
C PRO A 23 -22.80 -32.45 -20.42
N VAL A 24 -23.55 -31.40 -20.10
CA VAL A 24 -23.04 -30.04 -20.18
C VAL A 24 -21.93 -30.00 -19.13
N THR A 25 -20.69 -30.19 -19.58
CA THR A 25 -19.55 -29.74 -18.82
C THR A 25 -19.75 -28.22 -18.68
N ILE A 26 -20.07 -27.77 -17.47
CA ILE A 26 -19.91 -26.38 -17.11
C ILE A 26 -18.40 -26.18 -17.17
N ALA A 27 -17.91 -25.79 -18.35
CA ALA A 27 -16.58 -25.27 -18.49
C ALA A 27 -16.52 -24.07 -17.56
N ASP A 28 -15.65 -24.19 -16.57
CA ASP A 28 -15.35 -23.17 -15.60
C ASP A 28 -15.10 -21.84 -16.33
N GLN A 29 -16.04 -20.90 -16.23
CA GLN A 29 -15.91 -19.57 -16.84
C GLN A 29 -14.91 -18.68 -16.09
N HIS A 30 -14.15 -19.25 -15.16
CA HIS A 30 -12.84 -18.72 -14.78
C HIS A 30 -11.82 -18.95 -15.91
N ALA A 31 -12.17 -18.55 -17.15
CA ALA A 31 -11.21 -18.15 -18.14
C ALA A 31 -10.48 -16.96 -17.53
N GLY A 32 -9.32 -17.23 -16.93
CA GLY A 32 -8.44 -16.23 -16.35
C GLY A 32 -8.30 -15.11 -17.37
N ALA A 33 -8.80 -13.93 -17.02
CA ALA A 33 -8.52 -12.73 -17.77
C ALA A 33 -7.00 -12.70 -17.95
N SER A 34 -6.53 -12.84 -19.18
CA SER A 34 -5.11 -12.71 -19.47
C SER A 34 -4.74 -11.33 -18.96
N LYS A 35 -3.95 -11.26 -17.88
CA LYS A 35 -3.39 -9.99 -17.42
C LYS A 35 -2.67 -9.41 -18.63
N ALA A 36 -3.22 -8.33 -19.20
CA ALA A 36 -2.60 -7.65 -20.30
C ALA A 36 -1.15 -7.35 -19.89
N THR A 37 -0.19 -7.68 -20.76
CA THR A 37 1.21 -7.40 -20.48
C THR A 37 1.37 -5.88 -20.48
N TRP A 38 1.48 -5.31 -19.29
CA TRP A 38 1.68 -3.87 -19.14
C TRP A 38 3.04 -3.50 -19.75
N THR A 39 3.03 -2.56 -20.67
CA THR A 39 4.24 -2.00 -21.29
C THR A 39 4.42 -0.59 -20.73
N PRO A 40 5.51 -0.30 -20.01
CA PRO A 40 5.73 1.05 -19.49
C PRO A 40 5.86 2.05 -20.62
N ALA A 41 5.33 3.26 -20.41
CA ALA A 41 5.67 4.40 -21.24
C ALA A 41 7.18 4.61 -21.20
N ARG A 42 7.74 5.21 -22.27
CA ARG A 42 9.17 5.48 -22.36
C ARG A 42 9.43 6.95 -22.56
N THR A 43 10.51 7.42 -21.97
CA THR A 43 11.08 8.73 -22.22
C THR A 43 11.63 8.81 -23.66
N PRO A 44 11.90 10.02 -24.20
CA PRO A 44 12.48 10.17 -25.54
C PRO A 44 13.83 9.44 -25.75
N ASP A 45 14.58 9.21 -24.67
CA ASP A 45 15.83 8.45 -24.66
C ASP A 45 15.64 6.95 -24.39
N GLY A 46 14.39 6.47 -24.37
CA GLY A 46 14.04 5.05 -24.35
C GLY A 46 14.00 4.40 -22.96
N GLN A 47 14.22 5.16 -21.88
CA GLN A 47 14.10 4.66 -20.51
C GLN A 47 12.62 4.49 -20.13
N PRO A 48 12.27 3.60 -19.18
CA PRO A 48 10.93 3.61 -18.59
C PRO A 48 10.64 4.99 -17.99
N ASP A 49 9.49 5.56 -18.34
CA ASP A 49 9.06 6.87 -17.84
C ASP A 49 8.40 6.69 -16.47
N LEU A 50 9.10 7.14 -15.43
CA LEU A 50 8.63 7.14 -14.04
C LEU A 50 8.12 8.52 -13.60
N GLN A 51 8.14 9.51 -14.48
CA GLN A 51 7.84 10.89 -14.10
C GLN A 51 6.39 11.07 -13.69
N GLY A 52 6.17 12.02 -12.79
CA GLY A 52 4.84 12.49 -12.43
C GLY A 52 4.64 12.59 -10.93
N TYR A 53 3.37 12.67 -10.55
CA TYR A 53 2.94 12.66 -9.16
C TYR A 53 2.46 11.27 -8.80
N TRP A 54 3.04 10.75 -7.72
CA TRP A 54 2.76 9.44 -7.17
C TRP A 54 2.31 9.61 -5.73
N THR A 55 1.72 8.57 -5.17
CA THR A 55 1.41 8.51 -3.75
C THR A 55 1.88 7.17 -3.20
N ASN A 56 2.42 7.18 -1.99
CA ASN A 56 2.67 5.97 -1.23
C ASN A 56 1.62 5.75 -0.13
N ASP A 57 0.48 6.48 -0.15
CA ASP A 57 -0.62 6.24 0.80
C ASP A 57 -1.17 4.84 0.61
N ALA A 58 -1.24 4.09 1.70
CA ALA A 58 -1.70 2.73 1.70
C ALA A 58 -2.30 2.36 3.04
N TYR A 59 -3.36 1.56 3.00
CA TYR A 59 -3.88 0.88 4.17
C TYR A 59 -3.08 -0.36 4.57
N THR A 60 -2.18 -0.83 3.71
CA THR A 60 -1.33 -1.99 3.98
C THR A 60 -0.42 -1.70 5.17
N PRO A 61 -0.51 -2.45 6.28
CA PRO A 61 0.30 -2.19 7.46
C PRO A 61 1.77 -2.53 7.20
N VAL A 62 2.69 -1.94 7.97
CA VAL A 62 4.12 -2.27 7.87
C VAL A 62 4.35 -3.75 8.21
N GLU A 63 3.85 -4.17 9.37
CA GLU A 63 3.92 -5.56 9.84
C GLU A 63 2.58 -6.28 9.66
N ARG A 64 2.65 -7.59 9.42
CA ARG A 64 1.45 -8.42 9.34
C ARG A 64 0.84 -8.65 10.72
N SER A 65 -0.49 -8.70 10.74
CA SER A 65 -1.22 -9.07 11.93
C SER A 65 -0.92 -10.52 12.35
N PRO A 66 -0.67 -10.82 13.64
CA PRO A 66 -0.33 -12.17 14.09
C PRO A 66 -1.34 -13.25 13.69
N GLU A 67 -2.64 -12.91 13.64
CA GLU A 67 -3.71 -13.84 13.26
C GLU A 67 -3.66 -14.29 11.78
N LEU A 68 -2.89 -13.59 10.94
CA LEU A 68 -2.73 -13.94 9.52
C LEU A 68 -1.54 -14.88 9.27
N GLY A 69 -0.64 -15.08 10.24
CA GLY A 69 0.54 -15.93 10.09
C GLY A 69 1.36 -15.59 8.83
N GLU A 70 1.59 -16.57 7.95
CA GLU A 70 2.33 -16.38 6.69
C GLU A 70 1.44 -15.97 5.49
N LYS A 71 0.18 -15.58 5.73
CA LYS A 71 -0.74 -15.22 4.64
C LYS A 71 -0.32 -13.90 3.98
N GLU A 72 0.43 -14.01 2.89
CA GLU A 72 1.02 -12.87 2.18
C GLU A 72 -0.04 -11.98 1.51
N PHE A 73 -1.15 -12.56 1.03
CA PHE A 73 -2.20 -11.83 0.31
C PHE A 73 -3.59 -12.07 0.90
N PHE A 74 -4.37 -11.01 0.98
CA PHE A 74 -5.81 -11.07 1.13
C PHE A 74 -6.47 -11.54 -0.17
N THR A 75 -7.65 -12.13 -0.06
CA THR A 75 -8.62 -12.10 -1.16
C THR A 75 -9.18 -10.69 -1.32
N GLU A 76 -9.80 -10.38 -2.46
CA GLU A 76 -10.43 -9.06 -2.68
C GLU A 76 -11.49 -8.74 -1.61
N ALA A 77 -12.29 -9.74 -1.22
CA ALA A 77 -13.31 -9.60 -0.19
C ALA A 77 -12.71 -9.32 1.20
N GLU A 78 -11.60 -9.99 1.54
CA GLU A 78 -10.89 -9.77 2.80
C GLU A 78 -10.25 -8.38 2.85
N ALA A 79 -9.65 -7.94 1.75
CA ALA A 79 -9.07 -6.61 1.65
C ALA A 79 -10.14 -5.52 1.79
N ALA A 80 -11.28 -5.66 1.10
CA ALA A 80 -12.40 -4.74 1.22
C ALA A 80 -12.95 -4.68 2.66
N ALA A 81 -13.10 -5.84 3.32
CA ALA A 81 -13.53 -5.92 4.71
C ALA A 81 -12.50 -5.27 5.67
N TYR A 82 -11.21 -5.51 5.44
CA TYR A 82 -10.13 -4.91 6.22
C TYR A 82 -10.14 -3.38 6.12
N PHE A 83 -10.31 -2.83 4.91
CA PHE A 83 -10.36 -1.37 4.71
C PHE A 83 -11.61 -0.75 5.30
N LYS A 84 -12.77 -1.38 5.10
CA LYS A 84 -14.00 -0.90 5.72
C LYS A 84 -13.83 -0.85 7.24
N LYS A 85 -13.29 -1.91 7.85
CA LYS A 85 -13.02 -1.94 9.30
C LYS A 85 -12.06 -0.81 9.71
N ARG A 86 -10.99 -0.56 8.94
CA ARG A 86 -10.03 0.51 9.23
C ARG A 86 -10.68 1.90 9.16
N GLN A 87 -11.51 2.15 8.16
CA GLN A 87 -12.25 3.41 8.03
C GLN A 87 -13.30 3.57 9.13
N ASP A 88 -14.09 2.53 9.42
CA ASP A 88 -15.08 2.54 10.50
C ASP A 88 -14.40 2.86 11.85
N GLN A 89 -13.20 2.31 12.09
CA GLN A 89 -12.41 2.60 13.29
C GLN A 89 -11.93 4.05 13.35
N LEU A 90 -11.51 4.64 12.23
CA LEU A 90 -11.10 6.05 12.16
C LEU A 90 -12.29 6.98 12.42
N HIS A 91 -13.43 6.74 11.75
CA HIS A 91 -14.64 7.53 11.91
C HIS A 91 -15.35 7.32 13.26
N GLY A 92 -15.13 6.17 13.90
CA GLY A 92 -15.73 5.80 15.18
C GLY A 92 -14.95 6.30 16.41
N GLN A 93 -13.89 7.08 16.23
CA GLN A 93 -13.13 7.64 17.35
C GLN A 93 -14.00 8.60 18.18
N SER A 94 -13.79 8.58 19.50
CA SER A 94 -14.52 9.45 20.43
C SER A 94 -14.26 10.92 20.10
N LYS A 95 -15.31 11.73 20.11
CA LYS A 95 -15.23 13.18 19.91
C LYS A 95 -14.61 13.90 21.11
N GLU A 96 -14.63 13.24 22.27
CA GLU A 96 -14.05 13.71 23.51
C GLU A 96 -12.52 13.51 23.53
N ASN A 97 -11.99 12.61 22.69
CA ASN A 97 -10.56 12.50 22.46
C ASN A 97 -10.12 13.58 21.45
N ILE A 98 -9.40 14.59 21.93
CA ILE A 98 -8.89 15.67 21.09
C ILE A 98 -7.55 15.23 20.51
N HIS A 99 -7.56 14.80 19.26
CA HIS A 99 -6.38 14.43 18.49
C HIS A 99 -6.50 14.93 17.05
N TYR A 100 -5.42 14.80 16.30
CA TYR A 100 -5.44 15.08 14.87
C TYR A 100 -6.29 14.02 14.17
N ASP A 101 -7.38 14.42 13.52
CA ASP A 101 -8.30 13.49 12.88
C ASP A 101 -7.76 13.04 11.50
N ASP A 102 -7.08 11.89 11.49
CA ASP A 102 -6.56 11.28 10.27
C ASP A 102 -7.67 10.78 9.32
N ALA A 103 -8.93 10.70 9.77
CA ALA A 103 -10.03 10.18 8.96
C ALA A 103 -10.30 11.05 7.72
N ILE A 104 -9.97 12.35 7.78
CA ILE A 104 -10.13 13.26 6.63
C ILE A 104 -9.23 12.86 5.45
N TRP A 105 -8.00 12.42 5.71
CA TRP A 105 -7.01 12.05 4.69
C TRP A 105 -7.15 10.59 4.26
N GLN A 106 -7.29 9.71 5.25
CA GLN A 106 -7.47 8.29 5.00
C GLN A 106 -8.81 8.03 4.30
N GLY A 107 -9.85 8.84 4.54
CA GLY A 107 -11.15 8.76 3.87
C GLY A 107 -11.19 9.19 2.39
N GLU A 108 -10.10 9.70 1.80
CA GLU A 108 -10.12 10.18 0.41
C GLU A 108 -10.42 9.08 -0.62
N ASN A 109 -11.19 9.42 -1.67
CA ASN A 109 -11.81 8.49 -2.61
C ASN A 109 -10.90 8.01 -3.77
N TYR A 110 -9.63 7.75 -3.50
CA TYR A 110 -8.71 7.13 -4.45
C TYR A 110 -8.24 5.76 -3.95
N LEU A 111 -7.64 4.99 -4.87
CA LEU A 111 -7.17 3.64 -4.56
C LEU A 111 -5.94 3.68 -3.64
N LYS A 112 -6.10 3.28 -2.37
CA LYS A 112 -5.02 3.13 -1.36
C LYS A 112 -4.52 1.70 -1.23
N GLN A 113 -4.70 0.90 -2.28
CA GLN A 113 -4.30 -0.50 -2.33
C GLN A 113 -3.79 -0.86 -3.71
N ALA A 114 -2.51 -0.65 -3.91
CA ALA A 114 -1.84 -1.05 -5.14
C ALA A 114 -1.82 -2.59 -5.31
N ASN A 115 -1.94 -3.34 -4.21
CA ASN A 115 -1.95 -4.81 -4.23
C ASN A 115 -2.65 -5.40 -2.99
N LEU A 116 -2.97 -6.69 -3.02
CA LEU A 116 -3.66 -7.37 -1.92
C LEU A 116 -2.73 -7.81 -0.78
N ARG A 117 -1.52 -7.26 -0.63
CA ARG A 117 -0.62 -7.68 0.45
C ARG A 117 -1.18 -7.35 1.81
N THR A 118 -0.98 -8.26 2.74
CA THR A 118 -1.37 -8.11 4.14
C THR A 118 -0.34 -7.34 4.98
N SER A 119 0.82 -7.00 4.41
CA SER A 119 1.92 -6.25 5.03
C SER A 119 2.90 -5.70 3.99
N LEU A 120 3.66 -4.66 4.35
CA LEU A 120 4.78 -4.15 3.54
C LEU A 120 6.01 -5.05 3.66
N ILE A 121 6.26 -5.60 4.85
CA ILE A 121 7.31 -6.59 5.07
C ILE A 121 6.83 -7.94 4.51
N ASN A 122 7.62 -8.50 3.60
CA ASN A 122 7.37 -9.81 2.99
C ASN A 122 8.43 -10.87 3.34
N ASP A 123 9.58 -10.43 3.84
CA ASP A 123 10.64 -11.29 4.36
C ASP A 123 11.09 -10.73 5.73
N PRO A 124 10.97 -11.48 6.84
CA PRO A 124 10.52 -12.87 6.97
C PRO A 124 9.08 -13.12 6.49
N ARG A 125 8.78 -14.40 6.20
CA ARG A 125 7.49 -14.82 5.63
C ARG A 125 6.29 -14.51 6.49
N ASP A 126 6.45 -14.32 7.78
CA ASP A 126 5.39 -13.86 8.70
C ASP A 126 5.12 -12.35 8.58
N GLY A 127 5.92 -11.62 7.78
CA GLY A 127 5.73 -10.21 7.47
C GLY A 127 5.97 -9.30 8.67
N ARG A 128 6.82 -9.72 9.61
CA ARG A 128 7.11 -8.96 10.83
C ARG A 128 8.57 -8.57 10.93
N ILE A 129 8.85 -7.52 11.69
CA ILE A 129 10.22 -7.09 11.97
C ILE A 129 10.87 -8.19 12.83
N PRO A 130 12.03 -8.74 12.43
CA PRO A 130 12.76 -9.70 13.25
C PRO A 130 13.13 -9.11 14.62
N PRO A 131 13.32 -9.96 15.66
CA PRO A 131 13.81 -9.51 16.95
C PRO A 131 15.08 -8.66 16.82
N LEU A 132 15.15 -7.60 17.62
CA LEU A 132 16.33 -6.75 17.67
C LEU A 132 17.55 -7.55 18.10
N THR A 133 18.71 -7.26 17.49
CA THR A 133 19.98 -7.79 17.99
C THR A 133 20.31 -7.15 19.35
N PRO A 134 21.11 -7.79 20.23
CA PRO A 134 21.51 -7.19 21.51
C PRO A 134 22.16 -5.80 21.36
N ALA A 135 22.90 -5.59 20.27
CA ALA A 135 23.48 -4.29 19.95
C ALA A 135 22.41 -3.23 19.61
N ALA A 136 21.35 -3.62 18.90
CA ALA A 136 20.23 -2.74 18.60
C ALA A 136 19.40 -2.43 19.85
N GLU A 137 19.14 -3.43 20.71
CA GLU A 137 18.47 -3.23 22.00
C GLU A 137 19.22 -2.21 22.87
N LYS A 138 20.56 -2.34 22.96
CA LYS A 138 21.40 -1.37 23.69
C LYS A 138 21.30 0.04 23.12
N ARG A 139 21.25 0.19 21.78
CA ARG A 139 21.08 1.51 21.14
C ARG A 139 19.70 2.11 21.41
N GLU A 140 18.63 1.32 21.35
CA GLU A 140 17.29 1.79 21.64
C GLU A 140 17.10 2.14 23.12
N ALA A 141 17.69 1.38 24.03
CA ALA A 141 17.72 1.71 25.46
C ALA A 141 18.42 3.06 25.69
N ALA A 142 19.60 3.27 25.12
CA ALA A 142 20.32 4.55 25.22
C ALA A 142 19.54 5.73 24.61
N ARG A 143 18.85 5.53 23.48
CA ARG A 143 17.96 6.55 22.88
C ARG A 143 16.75 6.85 23.76
N ALA A 144 16.20 5.85 24.44
CA ALA A 144 15.09 6.03 25.38
C ALA A 144 15.53 6.78 26.64
N ASP A 145 16.72 6.47 27.18
CA ASP A 145 17.33 7.21 28.28
C ASP A 145 17.57 8.68 27.92
N ALA A 146 18.19 8.94 26.75
CA ALA A 146 18.44 10.30 26.28
C ALA A 146 17.15 11.11 26.10
N ARG A 147 16.06 10.49 25.64
CA ARG A 147 14.74 11.14 25.53
C ARG A 147 14.12 11.50 26.89
N ARG A 148 14.49 10.81 27.98
CA ARG A 148 14.00 11.13 29.33
C ARG A 148 14.77 12.29 29.97
N SER A 149 16.05 12.43 29.65
CA SER A 149 16.93 13.43 30.25
C SER A 149 16.93 14.72 29.44
N GLY A 150 16.10 15.68 29.83
CA GLY A 150 16.08 17.02 29.22
C GLY A 150 15.62 17.04 27.76
N PRO A 151 14.48 16.42 27.40
CA PRO A 151 14.04 16.28 26.00
C PRO A 151 13.90 17.61 25.27
N SER A 152 13.72 18.70 26.02
CA SER A 152 13.36 20.01 25.51
C SER A 152 14.37 21.10 25.85
N ASP A 153 15.52 20.74 26.45
CA ASP A 153 16.46 21.70 27.02
C ASP A 153 17.30 22.41 25.94
N SER A 154 17.31 21.89 24.71
CA SER A 154 17.97 22.52 23.55
C SER A 154 17.33 22.09 22.23
N ALA A 155 17.71 22.74 21.13
CA ALA A 155 17.33 22.27 19.80
C ALA A 155 17.92 20.88 19.50
N GLN A 156 19.07 20.53 20.06
CA GLN A 156 19.75 19.25 19.84
C GLN A 156 19.10 18.10 20.61
N SER A 157 18.37 18.39 21.70
CA SER A 157 17.62 17.37 22.46
C SER A 157 16.28 17.02 21.81
N ARG A 158 15.78 17.86 20.88
CA ARG A 158 14.56 17.63 20.11
C ARG A 158 14.76 16.58 19.03
N SER A 159 13.68 15.84 18.74
CA SER A 159 13.69 14.85 17.65
C SER A 159 13.91 15.50 16.28
N LEU A 160 14.33 14.71 15.29
CA LEU A 160 14.47 15.21 13.91
C LEU A 160 13.14 15.75 13.35
N ALA A 161 12.01 15.15 13.75
CA ALA A 161 10.68 15.57 13.32
C ALA A 161 10.28 16.93 13.93
N GLU A 162 10.50 17.13 15.23
CA GLU A 162 10.24 18.43 15.90
C GLU A 162 11.12 19.56 15.36
N ARG A 163 12.29 19.22 14.80
CA ARG A 163 13.21 20.18 14.19
C ARG A 163 12.95 20.39 12.69
N CYS A 164 11.94 19.75 12.13
CA CYS A 164 11.64 19.75 10.69
C CYS A 164 12.84 19.34 9.81
N ILE A 165 13.67 18.43 10.31
CA ILE A 165 14.84 17.92 9.57
C ILE A 165 14.50 16.65 8.81
N SER A 166 13.77 15.73 9.45
CA SER A 166 13.32 14.49 8.82
C SER A 166 12.16 13.90 9.60
N TRP A 167 11.21 13.33 8.88
CA TRP A 167 10.07 12.61 9.42
C TRP A 167 10.19 11.12 9.12
N GLY A 168 9.60 10.26 9.94
CA GLY A 168 9.71 8.80 9.81
C GLY A 168 9.25 8.22 8.46
N ASN A 169 8.52 8.97 7.63
CA ASN A 169 8.00 8.54 6.32
C ASN A 169 8.75 9.12 5.10
N VAL A 170 9.74 9.99 5.30
CA VAL A 170 10.43 10.70 4.20
C VAL A 170 11.88 10.23 3.96
N GLY A 171 12.42 9.41 4.86
CA GLY A 171 13.73 8.75 4.70
C GLY A 171 13.59 7.24 4.46
N PRO A 172 14.68 6.51 4.16
CA PRO A 172 14.62 5.06 4.01
C PRO A 172 14.35 4.34 5.34
N PRO A 173 13.44 3.35 5.38
CA PRO A 173 12.47 3.03 4.33
C PRO A 173 11.35 4.06 4.26
N MET A 174 10.97 4.45 3.04
CA MET A 174 9.85 5.37 2.80
C MET A 174 8.52 4.65 3.08
N VAL A 175 8.05 4.70 4.31
CA VAL A 175 6.79 4.07 4.73
C VAL A 175 5.58 4.95 4.41
N PRO A 176 4.42 4.37 4.05
CA PRO A 176 3.16 5.09 3.90
C PRO A 176 2.81 5.90 5.17
N PRO A 177 2.65 7.24 5.08
CA PRO A 177 2.13 8.05 6.18
C PRO A 177 0.60 8.07 6.20
N THR A 178 0.00 8.66 7.23
CA THR A 178 -1.46 8.89 7.27
C THR A 178 -1.92 10.06 6.39
N TYR A 179 -1.03 11.02 6.11
CA TYR A 179 -1.26 12.20 5.29
C TYR A 179 0.07 12.70 4.69
N ASN A 180 0.01 13.61 3.72
CA ASN A 180 1.16 14.12 2.95
C ASN A 180 1.99 12.99 2.30
N ALA A 181 1.29 12.01 1.74
CA ALA A 181 1.85 10.81 1.12
C ALA A 181 2.23 11.01 -0.36
N ASN A 182 2.14 12.24 -0.88
CA ASN A 182 2.46 12.49 -2.28
C ASN A 182 3.96 12.57 -2.50
N LEU A 183 4.37 12.08 -3.67
CA LEU A 183 5.73 12.08 -4.18
C LEU A 183 5.71 12.72 -5.56
N GLN A 184 6.73 13.50 -5.88
CA GLN A 184 7.02 13.90 -7.25
C GLN A 184 8.26 13.16 -7.71
N ILE A 185 8.13 12.44 -8.82
CA ILE A 185 9.28 11.84 -9.50
C ILE A 185 9.62 12.69 -10.72
N LEU A 186 10.86 13.17 -10.75
CA LEU A 186 11.44 13.79 -11.94
C LEU A 186 12.52 12.86 -12.49
N GLN A 187 12.59 12.73 -13.81
CA GLN A 187 13.55 11.85 -14.45
C GLN A 187 14.27 12.61 -15.56
N THR A 188 15.59 12.48 -15.56
CA THR A 188 16.44 12.93 -16.64
C THR A 188 17.15 11.70 -17.21
N ARG A 189 17.93 11.90 -18.27
CA ARG A 189 18.77 10.82 -18.81
C ARG A 189 19.72 10.22 -17.75
N GLU A 190 20.16 11.03 -16.79
CA GLU A 190 21.24 10.67 -15.85
C GLU A 190 20.74 10.45 -14.41
N PHE A 191 19.54 10.89 -14.06
CA PHE A 191 19.04 10.86 -12.68
C PHE A 191 17.55 10.54 -12.60
N VAL A 192 17.18 9.82 -11.54
CA VAL A 192 15.83 9.84 -10.97
C VAL A 192 15.86 10.67 -9.70
N VAL A 193 14.92 11.61 -9.58
CA VAL A 193 14.75 12.46 -8.40
C VAL A 193 13.40 12.16 -7.77
N ILE A 194 13.39 11.78 -6.50
CA ILE A 194 12.18 11.53 -5.72
C ILE A 194 12.06 12.65 -4.69
N ARG A 195 11.02 13.46 -4.79
CA ARG A 195 10.71 14.54 -3.85
C ARG A 195 9.47 14.18 -3.06
N HIS A 196 9.56 14.21 -1.74
CA HIS A 196 8.41 14.05 -0.86
C HIS A 196 7.62 15.36 -0.75
N GLU A 197 6.30 15.24 -0.60
CA GLU A 197 5.46 16.35 -0.16
C GLU A 197 5.79 16.75 1.28
N MET A 198 5.81 15.79 2.20
CA MET A 198 6.20 16.00 3.59
C MET A 198 7.69 16.37 3.69
N MET A 199 8.02 17.41 4.47
CA MET A 199 9.39 17.96 4.68
C MET A 199 10.15 18.43 3.42
N HIS A 200 9.64 18.16 2.21
CA HIS A 200 10.31 18.43 0.94
C HIS A 200 11.67 17.75 0.78
N ASP A 201 11.87 16.60 1.43
CA ASP A 201 13.09 15.79 1.27
C ASP A 201 13.23 15.32 -0.18
N VAL A 202 14.46 15.36 -0.68
CA VAL A 202 14.81 15.02 -2.06
C VAL A 202 15.87 13.92 -2.07
N ARG A 203 15.55 12.80 -2.72
CA ARG A 203 16.51 11.74 -3.03
C ARG A 203 16.89 11.81 -4.50
N ILE A 204 18.18 11.94 -4.77
CA ILE A 204 18.74 11.95 -6.13
C ILE A 204 19.45 10.63 -6.37
N ILE A 205 19.04 9.89 -7.41
CA ILE A 205 19.55 8.56 -7.74
C ILE A 205 20.23 8.65 -9.11
N PRO A 206 21.57 8.58 -9.20
CA PRO A 206 22.28 8.52 -10.46
C PRO A 206 21.96 7.22 -11.22
N LEU A 207 21.83 7.31 -12.54
CA LEU A 207 21.54 6.20 -13.45
C LEU A 207 22.76 5.72 -14.24
N ASP A 208 23.90 6.37 -14.06
CA ASP A 208 25.14 6.14 -14.83
C ASP A 208 26.16 5.24 -14.12
N GLY A 209 25.80 4.69 -12.96
CA GLY A 209 26.66 3.80 -12.18
C GLY A 209 27.86 4.49 -11.54
N ARG A 210 27.86 5.83 -11.44
CA ARG A 210 28.92 6.55 -10.71
C ARG A 210 29.00 6.08 -9.25
N PRO A 211 30.17 6.16 -8.60
CA PRO A 211 30.30 5.82 -7.20
C PRO A 211 29.40 6.70 -6.31
N HIS A 212 28.87 6.10 -5.25
CA HIS A 212 28.24 6.82 -4.14
C HIS A 212 29.22 7.79 -3.47
N LEU A 213 28.68 8.72 -2.67
CA LEU A 213 29.50 9.60 -1.86
C LEU A 213 30.43 8.78 -0.95
N GLY A 214 31.69 9.22 -0.85
CA GLY A 214 32.66 8.55 0.02
C GLY A 214 32.28 8.68 1.49
N ASN A 215 32.82 7.82 2.34
CA ASN A 215 32.54 7.76 3.79
C ASN A 215 32.79 9.06 4.60
N LYS A 216 33.41 10.07 4.00
CA LYS A 216 33.63 11.39 4.60
C LYS A 216 32.42 12.33 4.48
N LEU A 217 31.47 12.02 3.59
CA LEU A 217 30.26 12.79 3.39
C LEU A 217 29.07 11.83 3.36
N GLN A 218 28.28 11.82 4.43
CA GLN A 218 27.09 10.99 4.56
C GLN A 218 25.85 11.85 4.47
N GLN A 219 24.88 11.41 3.68
CA GLN A 219 23.54 12.00 3.67
C GLN A 219 22.71 11.44 4.83
N LEU A 220 21.73 12.21 5.31
CA LEU A 220 20.85 11.77 6.41
C LEU A 220 20.05 10.51 6.04
N ALA A 221 19.62 10.42 4.79
CA ALA A 221 18.92 9.29 4.20
C ALA A 221 19.86 8.15 3.76
N GLY A 222 21.17 8.29 3.94
CA GLY A 222 22.19 7.36 3.46
C GLY A 222 22.59 7.58 2.00
N ASP A 223 23.90 7.47 1.76
CA ASP A 223 24.61 7.34 0.48
C ASP A 223 25.96 6.66 0.77
#